data_AF-A0A950NDD1-F1
#
_entry.id   AF-A0A950NDD1-F1
#
_cell.length_a   1.000
_cell.length_b   1.000
_cell.length_c   1.000
_cell.angle_alpha   90.00
_cell.angle_beta   90.00
_cell.angle_gamma   90.00
#
_symmetry.space_group_name_H-M   'P 1'
#
loop_
_entity.id
_entity.type
_entity.pdbx_description
1 polymer ?
#
loop_
_entity_poly.entity_id
_entity_poly.type
_entity_poly.pdbx_seq_one_letter_code
_entity_poly.pdbx_strand_id
1 'polypeptide(L)'
;GAEVDIQPVTAWILYNIWEHQHDTRKRRTLRGEDAGIVGLKDKNPTTKLALLWGAEKAVRALFGLYAKAIGLAGYHLPDMDQVASISHQYYDNHLRGGEGHMEVGKLINTVQQRKAHMVISVKPFGCMPSSGVSDGIQSLITARYPEAIFTAIETTGDGEVNVQSRIQMDLFKARARAEEEYRAALGRSGLGQSDLTKKLRRRAKALHHPPHVVAGTAANQVLELAGIGEWTA
;
A
#
# COMPACT_ATOMS: atom_id res chain seq x y z
N GLY A 1 15.69 10.27 10.26
CA GLY A 1 14.66 9.29 10.67
C GLY A 1 13.92 8.82 9.44
N ALA A 2 13.17 7.73 9.54
CA ALA A 2 12.25 7.27 8.50
C ALA A 2 10.82 7.44 8.99
N GLU A 3 9.93 7.86 8.10
CA GLU A 3 8.49 7.77 8.33
C GLU A 3 8.03 6.37 7.92
N VAL A 4 7.23 5.72 8.76
CA VAL A 4 6.78 4.34 8.54
C VAL A 4 5.27 4.36 8.37
N ASP A 5 4.81 3.98 7.18
CA ASP A 5 3.40 3.68 6.92
C ASP A 5 3.14 2.20 7.20
N ILE A 6 2.30 1.92 8.19
CA ILE A 6 1.91 0.57 8.57
C ILE A 6 0.49 0.35 8.07
N GLN A 7 0.27 -0.76 7.38
CA GLN A 7 -1.05 -1.09 6.88
C GLN A 7 -2.06 -1.22 8.03
N PRO A 8 -3.17 -0.46 8.01
CA PRO A 8 -4.18 -0.56 9.03
C PRO A 8 -4.94 -1.89 8.91
N VAL A 9 -5.42 -2.42 10.05
CA VAL A 9 -6.30 -3.61 10.09
C VAL A 9 -7.51 -3.44 9.16
N THR A 10 -7.99 -2.21 8.98
CA THR A 10 -9.06 -1.87 8.02
C THR A 10 -8.75 -2.34 6.59
N ALA A 11 -7.51 -2.23 6.13
CA ALA A 11 -7.13 -2.69 4.80
C ALA A 11 -7.18 -4.21 4.68
N TRP A 12 -6.90 -4.95 5.76
CA TRP A 12 -7.09 -6.40 5.81
C TRP A 12 -8.57 -6.80 5.79
N ILE A 13 -9.43 -6.06 6.50
CA ILE A 13 -10.89 -6.24 6.43
C ILE A 13 -11.40 -6.03 5.00
N LEU A 14 -10.94 -4.96 4.33
CA LEU A 14 -11.29 -4.69 2.93
C LEU A 14 -10.82 -5.80 1.99
N TYR A 15 -9.62 -6.35 2.22
CA TYR A 15 -9.12 -7.50 1.48
C TYR A 15 -10.03 -8.73 1.64
N ASN A 16 -10.44 -9.08 2.86
CA ASN A 16 -11.35 -10.20 3.09
C ASN A 16 -12.72 -10.00 2.42
N ILE A 17 -13.26 -8.77 2.48
CA ILE A 17 -14.51 -8.43 1.78
C ILE A 17 -14.32 -8.63 0.27
N TRP A 18 -13.21 -8.13 -0.28
CA TRP A 18 -12.87 -8.28 -1.69
C TRP A 18 -12.73 -9.74 -2.10
N GLU A 19 -12.03 -10.57 -1.32
CA GLU A 19 -11.90 -12.01 -1.59
C GLU A 19 -13.27 -12.69 -1.66
N HIS A 20 -14.16 -12.39 -0.71
CA HIS A 20 -15.51 -12.93 -0.72
C HIS A 20 -16.34 -12.44 -1.91
N GLN A 21 -16.18 -11.19 -2.34
CA GLN A 21 -16.82 -10.68 -3.55
C GLN A 21 -16.28 -11.40 -4.79
N HIS A 22 -14.96 -11.48 -4.94
CA HIS A 22 -14.28 -12.13 -6.06
C HIS A 22 -14.70 -13.60 -6.18
N ASP A 23 -14.66 -14.33 -5.08
CA ASP A 23 -15.09 -15.72 -5.02
C ASP A 23 -16.55 -15.90 -5.37
N THR A 24 -17.42 -15.04 -4.84
CA THR A 24 -18.85 -15.13 -5.09
C THR A 24 -19.18 -14.86 -6.56
N ARG A 25 -18.46 -13.92 -7.21
CA ARG A 25 -18.58 -13.67 -8.66
C ARG A 25 -18.13 -14.88 -9.47
N LYS A 26 -16.97 -15.46 -9.15
CA LYS A 26 -16.40 -16.61 -9.88
C LYS A 26 -17.22 -17.89 -9.71
N ARG A 27 -17.74 -18.15 -8.50
CA ARG A 27 -18.49 -19.37 -8.17
C ARG A 27 -20.00 -19.28 -8.43
N ARG A 28 -20.50 -18.16 -8.97
CA ARG A 28 -21.93 -17.92 -9.21
C ARG A 28 -22.59 -19.00 -10.08
N THR A 29 -21.84 -19.62 -11.00
CA THR A 29 -22.33 -20.67 -11.90
C THR A 29 -22.26 -22.08 -11.29
N LEU A 30 -21.53 -22.27 -10.18
CA LEU A 30 -21.26 -23.56 -9.53
C LEU A 30 -22.00 -23.73 -8.19
N ARG A 31 -23.09 -22.98 -7.98
CA ARG A 31 -23.79 -22.92 -6.67
C ARG A 31 -24.29 -24.26 -6.17
N GLY A 32 -24.75 -25.13 -7.06
CA GLY A 32 -25.26 -26.46 -6.70
C GLY A 32 -24.19 -27.39 -6.12
N GLU A 33 -22.94 -27.13 -6.47
CA GLU A 33 -21.78 -27.97 -6.11
C GLU A 33 -20.89 -27.31 -5.03
N ASP A 34 -21.10 -26.02 -4.74
CA ASP A 34 -20.33 -25.26 -3.74
C ASP A 34 -20.89 -25.44 -2.33
N ALA A 35 -20.82 -26.68 -1.82
CA ALA A 35 -21.28 -27.08 -0.49
C ALA A 35 -20.26 -26.78 0.64
N GLY A 36 -19.18 -26.04 0.36
CA GLY A 36 -18.17 -25.71 1.36
C GLY A 36 -18.70 -24.79 2.48
N ILE A 37 -17.92 -24.63 3.56
CA ILE A 37 -18.27 -23.81 4.74
C ILE A 37 -18.68 -22.36 4.33
N VAL A 38 -17.91 -21.77 3.42
CA VAL A 38 -18.18 -20.43 2.84
C VAL A 38 -18.85 -20.50 1.46
N GLY A 39 -19.38 -21.67 1.11
CA GLY A 39 -19.94 -21.99 -0.20
C GLY A 39 -21.27 -21.28 -0.48
N LEU A 40 -21.68 -21.34 -1.74
CA LEU A 40 -22.88 -20.70 -2.28
C LEU A 40 -24.10 -21.62 -2.40
N LYS A 41 -23.99 -22.89 -1.99
CA LYS A 41 -25.14 -23.79 -1.92
C LYS A 41 -26.24 -23.16 -1.06
N ASP A 42 -27.45 -23.10 -1.62
CA ASP A 42 -28.66 -22.50 -1.03
C ASP A 42 -28.60 -20.99 -0.73
N LYS A 43 -27.52 -20.28 -1.09
CA LYS A 43 -27.37 -18.83 -0.88
C LYS A 43 -27.54 -18.05 -2.16
N ASN A 44 -28.23 -16.91 -2.15
CA ASN A 44 -28.35 -16.02 -3.31
C ASN A 44 -27.09 -15.17 -3.51
N PRO A 45 -26.32 -15.33 -4.63
CA PRO A 45 -25.09 -14.59 -4.88
C PRO A 45 -25.34 -13.10 -5.06
N THR A 46 -26.47 -12.70 -5.64
CA THR A 46 -26.74 -11.27 -5.85
C THR A 46 -26.96 -10.56 -4.53
N THR A 47 -27.73 -11.16 -3.62
CA THR A 47 -27.93 -10.66 -2.25
C THR A 47 -26.61 -10.64 -1.48
N LYS A 48 -25.80 -11.70 -1.57
CA LYS A 48 -24.48 -11.77 -0.92
C LYS A 48 -23.55 -10.67 -1.44
N LEU A 49 -23.49 -10.46 -2.76
CA LEU A 49 -22.68 -9.40 -3.37
C LEU A 49 -23.16 -8.00 -2.96
N ALA A 50 -24.47 -7.76 -2.92
CA ALA A 50 -25.02 -6.49 -2.46
C ALA A 50 -24.68 -6.22 -0.99
N LEU A 51 -24.77 -7.24 -0.13
CA LEU A 51 -24.38 -7.14 1.28
C LEU A 51 -22.88 -6.84 1.43
N LEU A 52 -22.01 -7.55 0.71
CA LEU A 52 -20.56 -7.33 0.75
C LEU A 52 -20.17 -5.95 0.20
N TRP A 53 -20.84 -5.47 -0.84
CA TRP A 53 -20.65 -4.11 -1.36
C TRP A 53 -21.06 -3.07 -0.32
N GLY A 54 -22.22 -3.26 0.34
CA GLY A 54 -22.66 -2.40 1.43
C GLY A 54 -21.68 -2.38 2.60
N ALA A 55 -21.15 -3.55 2.98
CA ALA A 55 -20.15 -3.69 4.03
C ALA A 55 -18.85 -2.95 3.68
N GLU A 56 -18.37 -3.06 2.44
CA GLU A 56 -17.20 -2.33 1.97
C GLU A 56 -17.39 -0.81 2.09
N LYS A 57 -18.53 -0.28 1.63
CA LYS A 57 -18.84 1.15 1.72
C LYS A 57 -18.97 1.62 3.17
N ALA A 58 -19.58 0.81 4.04
CA ALA A 58 -19.69 1.11 5.46
C ALA A 58 -18.31 1.20 6.14
N VAL A 59 -17.41 0.23 5.89
CA VAL A 59 -16.05 0.22 6.43
C VAL A 59 -15.27 1.46 5.96
N ARG A 60 -15.31 1.77 4.66
CA ARG A 60 -14.64 2.95 4.11
C ARG A 60 -15.20 4.26 4.68
N ALA A 61 -16.51 4.37 4.84
CA ALA A 61 -17.16 5.55 5.40
C ALA A 61 -16.82 5.75 6.87
N LEU A 62 -16.89 4.70 7.68
CA LEU A 62 -16.53 4.75 9.11
C LEU A 62 -15.07 5.14 9.30
N PHE A 63 -14.17 4.55 8.52
CA PHE A 63 -12.76 4.92 8.54
C PHE A 63 -12.55 6.37 8.10
N GLY A 64 -13.21 6.83 7.04
CA GLY A 64 -13.11 8.21 6.56
C GLY A 64 -13.61 9.23 7.58
N LEU A 65 -14.67 8.92 8.33
CA LEU A 65 -15.15 9.73 9.44
C LEU A 65 -14.12 9.82 10.57
N TYR A 66 -13.57 8.66 10.98
CA TYR A 66 -12.52 8.59 11.99
C TYR A 66 -11.26 9.36 11.57
N ALA A 67 -10.75 9.12 10.36
CA ALA A 67 -9.58 9.79 9.81
C ALA A 67 -9.75 11.31 9.78
N LYS A 68 -10.92 11.81 9.35
CA LYS A 68 -11.22 13.26 9.40
C LYS A 68 -11.23 13.80 10.83
N ALA A 69 -11.80 13.07 11.78
CA ALA A 69 -11.87 13.50 13.18
C ALA A 69 -10.48 13.65 13.82
N ILE A 70 -9.51 12.82 13.43
CA ILE A 70 -8.13 12.84 13.95
C ILE A 70 -7.17 13.66 13.07
N GLY A 71 -7.66 14.39 12.06
CA GLY A 71 -6.84 15.25 11.21
C GLY A 71 -6.19 14.57 9.99
N LEU A 72 -6.37 13.27 9.80
CA LEU A 72 -5.89 12.49 8.64
C LEU A 72 -6.87 12.56 7.45
N ALA A 73 -7.48 13.72 7.21
CA ALA A 73 -8.51 13.86 6.17
C ALA A 73 -8.02 13.53 4.74
N GLY A 74 -6.70 13.62 4.50
CA GLY A 74 -6.06 13.26 3.23
C GLY A 74 -5.65 11.80 3.10
N TYR A 75 -5.83 10.96 4.14
CA TYR A 75 -5.49 9.55 4.09
C TYR A 75 -6.54 8.76 3.30
N HIS A 76 -6.08 7.95 2.35
CA HIS A 76 -6.94 7.14 1.50
C HIS A 76 -6.64 5.65 1.70
N LEU A 77 -7.69 4.87 1.99
CA LEU A 77 -7.57 3.41 2.05
C LEU A 77 -7.28 2.83 0.65
N PRO A 78 -6.46 1.77 0.55
CA PRO A 78 -6.14 1.14 -0.72
C PRO A 78 -7.40 0.65 -1.47
N ASP A 79 -7.30 0.67 -2.80
CA ASP A 79 -8.27 0.05 -3.70
C ASP A 79 -7.85 -1.41 -3.95
N MET A 80 -8.65 -2.34 -3.44
CA MET A 80 -8.35 -3.77 -3.54
C MET A 80 -8.47 -4.28 -4.98
N ASP A 81 -9.39 -3.74 -5.78
CA ASP A 81 -9.53 -4.13 -7.18
C ASP A 81 -8.32 -3.68 -7.99
N GLN A 82 -7.82 -2.46 -7.73
CA GLN A 82 -6.61 -1.95 -8.35
C GLN A 82 -5.40 -2.84 -8.01
N VAL A 83 -5.17 -3.12 -6.72
CA VAL A 83 -4.03 -3.93 -6.28
C VAL A 83 -4.12 -5.34 -6.87
N ALA A 84 -5.30 -5.96 -6.85
CA ALA A 84 -5.52 -7.28 -7.41
C ALA A 84 -5.35 -7.32 -8.94
N SER A 85 -5.74 -6.27 -9.65
CA SER A 85 -5.53 -6.18 -11.11
C SER A 85 -4.05 -6.04 -11.47
N ILE A 86 -3.28 -5.29 -10.67
CA ILE A 86 -1.84 -5.11 -10.87
C ILE A 86 -1.11 -6.43 -10.57
N SER A 87 -1.46 -7.10 -9.47
CA SER A 87 -0.81 -8.34 -9.05
C SER A 87 -1.12 -9.50 -9.99
N HIS A 88 -2.35 -9.63 -10.51
CA HIS A 88 -2.78 -10.78 -11.31
C HIS A 88 -1.91 -11.05 -12.54
N GLN A 89 -1.22 -10.01 -13.06
CA GLN A 89 -0.28 -10.15 -14.17
C GLN A 89 0.97 -10.97 -13.83
N TYR A 90 1.32 -11.06 -12.55
CA TYR A 90 2.58 -11.64 -12.07
C TYR A 90 2.36 -12.73 -11.00
N TYR A 91 1.23 -12.69 -10.30
CA TYR A 91 0.90 -13.56 -9.17
C TYR A 91 -0.61 -13.83 -9.18
N ASP A 92 -1.02 -15.09 -9.31
CA ASP A 92 -2.44 -15.45 -9.42
C ASP A 92 -3.20 -15.10 -8.13
N ASN A 93 -4.41 -14.53 -8.26
CA ASN A 93 -5.24 -14.12 -7.12
C ASN A 93 -5.81 -15.31 -6.32
N HIS A 94 -5.64 -16.55 -6.81
CA HIS A 94 -5.95 -17.80 -6.12
C HIS A 94 -4.80 -18.32 -5.25
N LEU A 95 -3.57 -17.83 -5.45
CA LEU A 95 -2.46 -18.11 -4.56
C LEU A 95 -2.67 -17.29 -3.28
N ARG A 96 -3.31 -17.93 -2.30
CA ARG A 96 -3.74 -17.32 -1.03
C ARG A 96 -2.92 -17.85 0.13
N GLY A 97 -2.70 -16.99 1.12
CA GLY A 97 -1.94 -17.26 2.33
C GLY A 97 -1.01 -16.11 2.67
N GLY A 98 -1.00 -15.69 3.94
CA GLY A 98 -0.42 -14.40 4.31
C GLY A 98 -1.13 -13.26 3.56
N GLU A 99 -0.36 -12.36 2.95
CA GLU A 99 -0.92 -11.31 2.07
C GLU A 99 -1.13 -11.77 0.61
N GLY A 100 -0.61 -12.94 0.22
CA GLY A 100 -0.74 -13.49 -1.13
C GLY A 100 -0.32 -12.51 -2.23
N HIS A 101 -1.10 -12.46 -3.31
CA HIS A 101 -0.92 -11.56 -4.46
C HIS A 101 -0.85 -10.07 -4.09
N MET A 102 -1.39 -9.67 -2.93
CA MET A 102 -1.38 -8.27 -2.50
C MET A 102 0.02 -7.75 -2.19
N GLU A 103 0.94 -8.59 -1.74
CA GLU A 103 2.33 -8.19 -1.46
C GLU A 103 3.03 -7.69 -2.74
N VAL A 104 2.89 -8.47 -3.81
CA VAL A 104 3.40 -8.13 -5.15
C VAL A 104 2.70 -6.88 -5.70
N GLY A 105 1.37 -6.84 -5.60
CA GLY A 105 0.59 -5.68 -6.06
C GLY A 105 0.95 -4.40 -5.32
N LYS A 106 1.17 -4.47 -4.00
CA LYS A 106 1.58 -3.32 -3.18
C LYS A 106 2.96 -2.80 -3.56
N LEU A 107 3.94 -3.67 -3.82
CA LEU A 107 5.26 -3.20 -4.26
C LEU A 107 5.16 -2.44 -5.58
N ILE A 108 4.46 -3.01 -6.56
CA ILE A 108 4.26 -2.36 -7.88
C ILE A 108 3.50 -1.05 -7.71
N ASN A 109 2.42 -1.04 -6.92
CA ASN A 109 1.64 0.15 -6.65
C ASN A 109 2.46 1.24 -5.94
N THR A 110 3.34 0.86 -5.01
CA THR A 110 4.25 1.78 -4.32
C THR A 110 5.17 2.49 -5.29
N VAL A 111 5.67 1.78 -6.29
CA VAL A 111 6.49 2.36 -7.36
C VAL A 111 5.66 3.26 -8.28
N GLN A 112 4.61 2.70 -8.90
CA GLN A 112 3.83 3.41 -9.92
C GLN A 112 3.13 4.66 -9.37
N GLN A 113 2.66 4.59 -8.12
CA GLN A 113 1.94 5.67 -7.46
C GLN A 113 2.81 6.41 -6.45
N ARG A 114 4.12 6.17 -6.40
CA ARG A 114 5.05 6.87 -5.47
C ARG A 114 4.53 6.91 -4.04
N LYS A 115 4.18 5.75 -3.47
CA LYS A 115 3.60 5.69 -2.11
C LYS A 115 4.66 5.70 -1.01
N ALA A 116 5.83 5.17 -1.29
CA ALA A 116 6.96 5.09 -0.36
C ALA A 116 8.26 4.91 -1.14
N HIS A 117 9.39 5.23 -0.53
CA HIS A 117 10.72 5.01 -1.13
C HIS A 117 11.21 3.57 -0.97
N MET A 118 10.64 2.81 -0.04
CA MET A 118 11.03 1.44 0.32
C MET A 118 9.85 0.66 0.89
N VAL A 119 9.78 -0.63 0.60
CA VAL A 119 8.80 -1.57 1.16
C VAL A 119 9.54 -2.63 1.97
N ILE A 120 9.12 -2.82 3.23
CA ILE A 120 9.61 -3.90 4.08
C ILE A 120 8.48 -4.92 4.20
N SER A 121 8.75 -6.16 3.81
CA SER A 121 7.87 -7.29 4.03
C SER A 121 8.33 -8.07 5.26
N VAL A 122 7.52 -8.08 6.30
CA VAL A 122 7.79 -8.78 7.55
C VAL A 122 6.90 -10.01 7.63
N LYS A 123 7.50 -11.20 7.78
CA LYS A 123 6.77 -12.47 7.75
C LYS A 123 7.30 -13.48 8.76
N PRO A 124 6.44 -14.40 9.24
CA PRO A 124 6.90 -15.53 10.04
C PRO A 124 7.67 -16.52 9.18
N PHE A 125 8.61 -17.25 9.79
CA PHE A 125 9.32 -18.34 9.12
C PHE A 125 8.34 -19.38 8.57
N GLY A 126 8.64 -19.90 7.37
CA GLY A 126 7.88 -20.99 6.77
C GLY A 126 6.52 -20.59 6.20
N CYS A 127 6.22 -19.29 6.06
CA CYS A 127 5.06 -18.82 5.30
C CYS A 127 5.28 -19.05 3.79
N MET A 128 5.13 -20.30 3.33
CA MET A 128 5.44 -20.71 1.95
C MET A 128 4.84 -19.80 0.85
N PRO A 129 3.59 -19.32 0.95
CA PRO A 129 3.05 -18.40 -0.05
C PRO A 129 3.81 -17.07 -0.15
N SER A 130 4.34 -16.56 0.97
CA SER A 130 5.09 -15.30 1.00
C SER A 130 6.60 -15.55 0.79
N SER A 131 7.26 -16.28 1.68
CA SER A 131 8.72 -16.53 1.61
C SER A 131 9.16 -17.38 0.41
N GLY A 132 8.31 -18.30 -0.06
CA GLY A 132 8.65 -19.16 -1.18
C GLY A 132 8.26 -18.56 -2.52
N VAL A 133 6.98 -18.20 -2.65
CA VAL A 133 6.41 -17.80 -3.95
C VAL A 133 6.53 -16.30 -4.18
N SER A 134 6.13 -15.48 -3.19
CA SER A 134 6.13 -14.02 -3.35
C SER A 134 7.55 -13.48 -3.52
N ASP A 135 8.49 -13.83 -2.62
CA ASP A 135 9.90 -13.41 -2.74
C ASP A 135 10.56 -13.84 -4.05
N GLY A 136 10.26 -15.06 -4.51
CA GLY A 136 10.74 -15.54 -5.80
C GLY A 136 10.28 -14.63 -6.95
N ILE A 137 9.02 -14.20 -6.91
CA ILE A 137 8.44 -13.29 -7.90
C ILE A 137 9.01 -11.87 -7.77
N GLN A 138 9.43 -11.44 -6.57
CA GLN A 138 10.01 -10.10 -6.40
C GLN A 138 11.30 -9.88 -7.20
N SER A 139 12.06 -10.94 -7.53
CA SER A 139 13.19 -10.83 -8.46
C SER A 139 12.76 -10.37 -9.86
N LEU A 140 11.61 -10.85 -10.35
CA LEU A 140 11.03 -10.39 -11.61
C LEU A 140 10.50 -8.96 -11.49
N ILE A 141 9.84 -8.63 -10.38
CA ILE A 141 9.30 -7.28 -10.16
C ILE A 141 10.42 -6.25 -10.08
N THR A 142 11.47 -6.50 -9.31
CA THR A 142 12.62 -5.59 -9.21
C THR A 142 13.41 -5.48 -10.51
N ALA A 143 13.42 -6.51 -11.36
CA ALA A 143 13.98 -6.40 -12.71
C ALA A 143 13.15 -5.49 -13.63
N ARG A 144 11.81 -5.51 -13.49
CA ARG A 144 10.89 -4.67 -14.26
C ARG A 144 10.78 -3.24 -13.73
N TYR A 145 10.92 -3.08 -12.42
CA TYR A 145 10.90 -1.82 -11.69
C TYR A 145 12.21 -1.71 -10.91
N PRO A 146 13.33 -1.32 -11.56
CA PRO A 146 14.63 -1.17 -10.90
C PRO A 146 14.63 -0.12 -9.78
N GLU A 147 13.63 0.76 -9.81
CA GLU A 147 13.33 1.72 -8.76
C GLU A 147 12.59 1.09 -7.56
N ALA A 148 12.22 -0.18 -7.55
CA ALA A 148 11.68 -0.82 -6.36
C ALA A 148 12.80 -1.07 -5.34
N ILE A 149 12.61 -0.62 -4.09
CA ILE A 149 13.42 -1.09 -2.95
C ILE A 149 12.51 -1.98 -2.11
N PHE A 150 12.80 -3.28 -2.12
CA PHE A 150 12.04 -4.29 -1.40
C PHE A 150 12.96 -5.08 -0.49
N THR A 151 12.58 -5.19 0.79
CA THR A 151 13.33 -5.93 1.80
C THR A 151 12.41 -6.95 2.47
N ALA A 152 12.68 -8.23 2.27
CA ALA A 152 12.00 -9.32 2.96
C ALA A 152 12.73 -9.67 4.26
N ILE A 153 11.99 -9.82 5.36
CA ILE A 153 12.50 -10.19 6.68
C ILE A 153 11.64 -11.30 7.29
N GLU A 154 12.30 -12.36 7.76
CA GLU A 154 11.67 -13.46 8.47
C GLU A 154 11.89 -13.36 9.98
N THR A 155 10.84 -13.13 10.75
CA THR A 155 10.93 -12.82 12.18
C THR A 155 11.46 -13.95 13.06
N THR A 156 11.30 -15.21 12.62
CA THR A 156 11.79 -16.41 13.33
C THR A 156 12.81 -17.21 12.54
N GLY A 157 13.15 -16.76 11.32
CA GLY A 157 14.10 -17.41 10.42
C GLY A 157 15.43 -16.67 10.31
N ASP A 158 15.40 -15.33 10.34
CA ASP A 158 16.58 -14.50 10.17
C ASP A 158 17.26 -14.15 11.50
N GLY A 159 18.60 -14.17 11.51
CA GLY A 159 19.38 -13.65 12.64
C GLY A 159 19.28 -12.13 12.75
N GLU A 160 19.24 -11.61 13.98
CA GLU A 160 19.07 -10.17 14.27
C GLU A 160 20.04 -9.27 13.49
N VAL A 161 21.32 -9.64 13.44
CA VAL A 161 22.36 -8.87 12.73
C VAL A 161 22.09 -8.83 11.22
N ASN A 162 21.59 -9.91 10.63
CA ASN A 162 21.24 -9.97 9.21
C ASN A 162 19.99 -9.14 8.90
N VAL A 163 19.02 -9.11 9.82
CA VAL A 163 17.86 -8.22 9.71
C VAL A 163 18.29 -6.76 9.74
N GLN A 164 19.07 -6.36 10.76
CA GLN A 164 19.51 -4.98 10.94
C GLN A 164 20.34 -4.48 9.74
N SER A 165 21.33 -5.27 9.29
CA SER A 165 22.21 -4.89 8.19
C SER A 165 21.47 -4.74 6.84
N ARG A 166 20.55 -5.66 6.51
CA ARG A 166 19.73 -5.56 5.28
C ARG A 166 18.83 -4.33 5.31
N ILE A 167 18.12 -4.12 6.42
CA ILE A 167 17.24 -2.94 6.58
C ILE A 167 18.05 -1.65 6.48
N GLN A 168 19.21 -1.56 7.12
CA GLN A 168 20.06 -0.36 7.07
C GLN A 168 20.56 -0.06 5.65
N MET A 169 20.98 -1.09 4.91
CA MET A 169 21.44 -0.92 3.54
C MET A 169 20.33 -0.37 2.63
N ASP A 170 19.13 -0.92 2.72
CA ASP A 170 18.01 -0.48 1.88
C ASP A 170 17.43 0.87 2.34
N LEU A 171 17.42 1.15 3.66
CA LEU A 171 17.10 2.47 4.20
C LEU A 171 18.08 3.55 3.72
N PHE A 172 19.37 3.23 3.55
CA PHE A 172 20.35 4.15 3.00
C PHE A 172 19.98 4.56 1.57
N LYS A 173 19.60 3.59 0.72
CA LYS A 173 19.12 3.85 -0.65
C LYS A 173 17.82 4.65 -0.65
N ALA A 174 16.87 4.29 0.22
CA ALA A 174 15.58 4.97 0.36
C ALA A 174 15.76 6.43 0.77
N ARG A 175 16.68 6.70 1.72
CA ARG A 175 17.04 8.05 2.15
C ARG A 175 17.62 8.89 1.01
N ALA A 176 18.55 8.34 0.24
CA ALA A 176 19.14 9.05 -0.91
C ALA A 176 18.05 9.49 -1.90
N ARG A 177 17.09 8.60 -2.20
CA ARG A 177 15.94 8.92 -3.07
C ARG A 177 15.00 9.98 -2.47
N ALA A 178 14.73 9.90 -1.17
CA ALA A 178 13.93 10.92 -0.50
C ALA A 178 14.59 12.30 -0.54
N GLU A 179 15.92 12.37 -0.41
CA GLU A 179 16.68 13.61 -0.53
C GLU A 179 16.65 14.16 -1.96
N GLU A 180 16.79 13.30 -2.98
CA GLU A 180 16.67 13.68 -4.39
C GLU A 180 15.27 14.19 -4.74
N GLU A 181 14.23 13.46 -4.33
CA GLU A 181 12.83 13.83 -4.54
C GLU A 181 12.50 15.19 -3.89
N TYR A 182 12.99 15.42 -2.67
CA TYR A 182 12.82 16.71 -1.99
C TYR A 182 13.54 17.86 -2.71
N ARG A 183 14.77 17.65 -3.18
CA ARG A 183 15.50 18.66 -3.97
C ARG A 183 14.78 18.97 -5.29
N ALA A 184 14.25 17.96 -5.96
CA ALA A 184 13.47 18.14 -7.17
C ALA A 184 12.17 18.92 -6.90
N ALA A 185 11.48 18.65 -5.79
CA ALA A 185 10.30 19.40 -5.38
C ALA A 185 10.63 20.88 -5.08
N LEU A 186 11.76 21.15 -4.40
CA LEU A 186 12.25 22.51 -4.20
C LEU A 186 12.51 23.23 -5.53
N GLY A 187 13.23 22.58 -6.45
CA GLY A 187 13.53 23.13 -7.77
C GLY A 187 12.26 23.48 -8.57
N ARG A 188 11.26 22.59 -8.56
CA ARG A 188 9.97 22.82 -9.22
C ARG A 188 9.13 23.91 -8.56
N SER A 189 9.19 24.02 -7.24
CA SER A 189 8.42 25.02 -6.50
C SER A 189 8.83 26.47 -6.80
N GLY A 190 10.10 26.68 -7.16
CA GLY A 190 10.71 28.02 -7.26
C GLY A 190 10.77 28.77 -5.93
N LEU A 191 10.42 28.12 -4.80
CA LEU A 191 10.39 28.76 -3.48
C LEU A 191 11.76 28.70 -2.81
N GLY A 192 12.22 29.84 -2.30
CA GLY A 192 13.38 29.89 -1.41
C GLY A 192 13.07 29.26 -0.04
N GLN A 193 14.10 28.79 0.67
CA GLN A 193 13.95 28.22 2.02
C GLN A 193 13.28 29.19 3.02
N SER A 194 13.57 30.49 2.88
CA SER A 194 12.97 31.54 3.72
C SER A 194 11.46 31.67 3.51
N ASP A 195 11.00 31.57 2.27
CA ASP A 195 9.58 31.66 1.91
C ASP A 195 8.82 30.41 2.33
N LEU A 196 9.43 29.23 2.18
CA LEU A 196 8.89 27.97 2.71
C LEU A 196 8.69 28.05 4.22
N THR A 197 9.70 28.52 4.95
CA THR A 197 9.62 28.63 6.42
C THR A 197 8.52 29.60 6.86
N LYS A 198 8.39 30.75 6.17
CA LYS A 198 7.31 31.72 6.44
C LYS A 198 5.93 31.12 6.17
N LYS A 199 5.75 30.47 5.02
CA LYS A 199 4.48 29.83 4.63
C LYS A 199 4.11 28.69 5.59
N LEU A 200 5.09 27.88 6.00
CA LEU A 200 4.90 26.76 6.92
C LEU A 200 4.47 27.25 8.31
N ARG A 201 5.14 28.27 8.86
CA ARG A 201 4.74 28.88 10.15
C ARG A 201 3.29 29.36 10.15
N ARG A 202 2.82 29.89 9.02
CA ARG A 202 1.44 30.39 8.88
C ARG A 202 0.38 29.29 8.76
N ARG A 203 0.80 28.05 8.47
CA ARG A 203 -0.07 26.88 8.28
C ARG A 203 0.26 25.72 9.23
N ALA A 204 1.08 25.95 10.25
CA ALA A 204 1.57 24.92 11.15
C ALA A 204 0.41 24.33 11.97
N LYS A 205 -0.07 23.16 11.55
CA LYS A 205 -0.96 22.30 12.33
C LYS A 205 -0.24 20.99 12.54
N ALA A 206 -0.14 20.53 13.79
CA ALA A 206 0.61 19.34 14.15
C ALA A 206 0.13 18.05 13.43
N LEU A 207 -1.15 18.01 13.04
CA LEU A 207 -1.79 16.87 12.38
C LEU A 207 -2.02 17.09 10.88
N HIS A 208 -1.43 18.14 10.29
CA HIS A 208 -1.58 18.38 8.86
C HIS A 208 -0.78 17.36 8.06
N HIS A 209 -1.45 16.71 7.12
CA HIS A 209 -0.84 15.82 6.15
C HIS A 209 -1.01 16.43 4.75
N PRO A 210 0.08 16.73 4.02
CA PRO A 210 -0.02 17.33 2.71
C PRO A 210 -0.67 16.35 1.71
N PRO A 211 -1.34 16.85 0.67
CA PRO A 211 -1.86 16.02 -0.43
C PRO A 211 -0.74 15.16 -1.04
N HIS A 212 -1.06 13.91 -1.34
CA HIS A 212 -0.11 12.96 -1.92
C HIS A 212 0.11 13.25 -3.41
N VAL A 213 1.36 13.49 -3.79
CA VAL A 213 1.82 13.72 -5.16
C VAL A 213 3.07 12.88 -5.44
N VAL A 214 3.98 12.82 -4.47
CA VAL A 214 5.20 12.01 -4.45
C VAL A 214 5.30 11.21 -3.14
N ALA A 215 6.35 10.40 -2.95
CA ALA A 215 6.43 9.50 -1.80
C ALA A 215 6.71 10.22 -0.47
N GLY A 216 7.59 11.23 -0.48
CA GLY A 216 8.02 11.92 0.73
C GLY A 216 7.05 12.99 1.20
N THR A 217 6.64 12.92 2.47
CA THR A 217 5.80 13.93 3.13
C THR A 217 6.40 15.33 3.05
N ALA A 218 7.71 15.48 3.25
CA ALA A 218 8.39 16.76 3.13
C ALA A 218 8.33 17.35 1.70
N ALA A 219 8.48 16.50 0.68
CA ALA A 219 8.38 16.93 -0.72
C ALA A 219 6.94 17.30 -1.08
N ASN A 220 5.95 16.52 -0.65
CA ASN A 220 4.53 16.85 -0.77
C ASN A 220 4.19 18.18 -0.10
N GLN A 221 4.77 18.48 1.07
CA GLN A 221 4.55 19.74 1.77
C GLN A 221 5.07 20.94 0.96
N VAL A 222 6.24 20.81 0.30
CA VAL A 222 6.77 21.84 -0.59
C VAL A 222 5.84 22.07 -1.77
N LEU A 223 5.37 20.99 -2.41
CA LEU A 223 4.47 21.06 -3.57
C LEU A 223 3.13 21.70 -3.20
N GLU A 224 2.55 21.34 -2.04
CA GLU A 224 1.33 21.96 -1.54
C GLU A 224 1.50 23.47 -1.33
N LEU A 225 2.62 23.91 -0.75
CA LEU A 225 2.90 25.34 -0.53
C LEU A 225 3.17 26.11 -1.83
N ALA A 226 3.57 25.40 -2.88
CA ALA A 226 3.72 25.91 -4.25
C ALA A 226 2.42 25.87 -5.06
N GLY A 227 1.39 25.16 -4.59
CA GLY A 227 0.14 24.95 -5.33
C GLY A 227 0.27 23.96 -6.49
N ILE A 228 1.26 23.05 -6.43
CA ILE A 228 1.50 22.04 -7.46
C ILE A 228 0.80 20.74 -7.04
N GLY A 229 -0.19 20.32 -7.82
CA GLY A 229 -1.00 19.12 -7.55
C GLY A 229 -0.59 17.87 -8.33
N GLU A 230 0.32 17.98 -9.30
CA GLU A 230 0.71 16.89 -10.18
C GLU A 230 2.24 16.79 -10.33
N TRP A 231 2.72 15.56 -10.46
CA TRP A 231 4.13 15.25 -10.69
C TRP A 231 4.30 14.48 -12.00
N THR A 232 4.56 15.21 -13.07
CA THR A 232 5.05 14.61 -14.32
C THR A 232 6.52 14.25 -14.13
N ALA A 233 6.92 13.03 -14.47
CA ALA A 233 8.34 12.64 -14.45
C ALA A 233 9.12 13.49 -15.46
#